data_AF-A0A7V3TZ24-F1
#
_entry.id   AF-A0A7V3TZ24-F1
#
_cell.length_a   1.000
_cell.length_b   1.000
_cell.length_c   1.000
_cell.angle_alpha   90.00
_cell.angle_beta   90.00
_cell.angle_gamma   90.00
#
_symmetry.space_group_name_H-M   'P 1'
#
loop_
_entity.id
_entity.type
_entity.pdbx_description
1 polymer ?
#
loop_
_entity_poly.entity_id
_entity_poly.type
_entity_poly.pdbx_seq_one_letter_code
_entity_poly.pdbx_strand_id
1 'polypeptide(L)'
;MTTPSRTQQFTRLHELLARQYKPRPADPGLPVLEHLMFAAVLENARHAVAERVFQVLKTEFFDWNEIRVCTIRDLSEAGEGLPDPAAAATRIKYPLQHIFESTYSFDMEDLRKLTLGQAIERLQKIEGVSRFMVSYVVQNALGGHTIPLDMASLRVLNLLGLADESEVASGTVAGLERAIPKSKGVEFAWLLHEFAAEFWADHHAPVVAKVFKALDPQALERLEAWEQGQLQPATTAAAETAPPPTPVAQAEATRVVEPKRRGRPKKVEGAPSTSEQPSEAEKLASGQPADAMGAQPVEAEPAGEAAGSPPKKASRKKSESKPKTARAKSAKTSRSATEEKAAKGEKKKKRGGSQRG
;
A
#
# COMPACT_ATOMS: atom_id res chain seq x y z
N MET A 1 -32.86 22.89 -2.46
CA MET A 1 -31.71 22.87 -3.40
C MET A 1 -31.42 21.43 -3.77
N THR A 2 -30.87 21.15 -4.95
CA THR A 2 -30.56 19.76 -5.36
C THR A 2 -29.34 19.24 -4.60
N THR A 3 -29.45 18.09 -3.95
CA THR A 3 -28.32 17.44 -3.27
C THR A 3 -27.24 17.07 -4.30
N PRO A 4 -25.96 17.46 -4.11
CA PRO A 4 -24.88 17.10 -5.04
C PRO A 4 -24.67 15.59 -5.04
N SER A 5 -24.35 15.01 -6.21
CA SER A 5 -24.13 13.56 -6.31
C SER A 5 -22.87 13.13 -5.57
N ARG A 6 -22.81 11.88 -5.09
CA ARG A 6 -21.66 11.33 -4.34
C ARG A 6 -20.31 11.57 -5.06
N THR A 7 -20.29 11.45 -6.39
CA THR A 7 -19.16 11.81 -7.27
C THR A 7 -18.75 13.29 -7.18
N GLN A 8 -19.72 14.21 -7.23
CA GLN A 8 -19.46 15.64 -7.06
C GLN A 8 -18.95 15.96 -5.65
N GLN A 9 -19.45 15.26 -4.62
CA GLN A 9 -19.00 15.44 -3.25
C GLN A 9 -17.55 14.93 -3.04
N PHE A 10 -17.16 13.78 -3.60
CA PHE A 10 -15.76 13.34 -3.62
C PHE A 10 -14.84 14.34 -4.32
N THR A 11 -15.30 14.95 -5.42
CA THR A 11 -14.54 15.97 -6.17
C THR A 11 -14.38 17.24 -5.32
N ARG A 12 -15.44 17.66 -4.63
CA ARG A 12 -15.46 18.80 -3.71
C ARG A 12 -14.61 18.57 -2.45
N LEU A 13 -14.59 17.36 -1.91
CA LEU A 13 -13.70 16.96 -0.84
C LEU A 13 -12.24 17.07 -1.29
N HIS A 14 -11.88 16.56 -2.47
CA HIS A 14 -10.54 16.71 -3.03
C HIS A 14 -10.13 18.20 -3.10
N GLU A 15 -10.98 19.06 -3.66
CA GLU A 15 -10.73 20.50 -3.75
C GLU A 15 -10.62 21.21 -2.40
N LEU A 16 -11.24 20.70 -1.33
CA LEU A 16 -11.11 21.24 0.02
C LEU A 16 -9.78 20.81 0.65
N LEU A 17 -9.43 19.53 0.57
CA LEU A 17 -8.20 18.99 1.18
C LEU A 17 -6.94 19.53 0.49
N ALA A 18 -6.95 19.68 -0.84
CA ALA A 18 -5.85 20.26 -1.62
C ALA A 18 -5.55 21.75 -1.31
N ARG A 19 -6.44 22.44 -0.55
CA ARG A 19 -6.21 23.81 -0.05
C ARG A 19 -5.69 23.86 1.39
N GLN A 20 -5.66 22.72 2.07
CA GLN A 20 -5.41 22.59 3.50
C GLN A 20 -4.10 21.82 3.77
N TYR A 21 -3.89 20.74 3.01
CA TYR A 21 -2.72 19.88 3.08
C TYR A 21 -1.74 20.17 1.94
N LYS A 22 -0.47 19.86 2.15
CA LYS A 22 0.57 19.95 1.11
C LYS A 22 0.41 18.79 0.11
N PRO A 23 0.80 18.96 -1.16
CA PRO A 23 0.99 17.83 -2.08
C PRO A 23 1.92 16.77 -1.48
N ARG A 24 1.75 15.51 -1.93
CA ARG A 24 2.58 14.37 -1.49
C ARG A 24 4.07 14.68 -1.69
N PRO A 25 4.96 14.30 -0.74
CA PRO A 25 6.40 14.26 -0.98
C PRO A 25 6.74 13.49 -2.27
N ALA A 26 7.89 13.80 -2.87
CA ALA A 26 8.39 13.01 -3.98
C ALA A 26 8.75 11.60 -3.48
N ASP A 27 8.07 10.58 -4.00
CA ASP A 27 8.27 9.20 -3.59
C ASP A 27 9.68 8.73 -4.00
N PRO A 28 10.56 8.32 -3.07
CA PRO A 28 11.75 7.57 -3.45
C PRO A 28 11.33 6.26 -4.14
N GLY A 29 12.15 5.75 -5.06
CA GLY A 29 11.87 4.52 -5.80
C GLY A 29 12.02 3.27 -4.93
N LEU A 30 11.11 3.06 -3.98
CA LEU A 30 11.18 1.98 -3.00
C LEU A 30 10.93 0.60 -3.65
N PRO A 31 11.57 -0.46 -3.13
CA PRO A 31 11.19 -1.84 -3.42
C PRO A 31 9.72 -2.13 -3.06
N VAL A 32 9.10 -3.09 -3.74
CA VAL A 32 7.71 -3.52 -3.45
C VAL A 32 7.52 -3.94 -1.99
N LEU A 33 8.49 -4.62 -1.39
CA LEU A 33 8.46 -4.97 0.04
C LEU A 33 8.51 -3.73 0.94
N GLU A 34 9.32 -2.73 0.60
CA GLU A 34 9.41 -1.51 1.40
C GLU A 34 8.11 -0.69 1.34
N HIS A 35 7.44 -0.64 0.19
CA HIS A 35 6.09 -0.06 0.11
C HIS A 35 5.07 -0.82 0.98
N LEU A 36 5.21 -2.15 1.13
CA LEU A 36 4.33 -2.96 1.99
C LEU A 36 4.60 -2.68 3.47
N MET A 37 5.88 -2.65 3.88
CA MET A 37 6.28 -2.38 5.27
C MET A 37 6.00 -0.93 5.68
N PHE A 38 6.17 0.03 4.77
CA PHE A 38 5.75 1.41 4.99
C PHE A 38 4.23 1.52 5.19
N ALA A 39 3.43 0.78 4.42
CA ALA A 39 1.98 0.78 4.60
C ALA A 39 1.53 0.25 5.97
N ALA A 40 2.25 -0.71 6.56
CA ALA A 40 1.94 -1.28 7.89
C ALA A 40 2.02 -0.23 9.02
N VAL A 41 3.00 0.69 8.94
CA VAL A 41 3.17 1.81 9.88
C VAL A 41 2.39 3.06 9.49
N LEU A 42 2.02 3.20 8.22
CA LEU A 42 1.20 4.31 7.74
C LEU A 42 -0.28 4.18 8.11
N GLU A 43 -0.81 2.97 8.26
CA GLU A 43 -2.26 2.75 8.45
C GLU A 43 -2.85 3.48 9.68
N ASN A 44 -3.75 4.44 9.42
CA ASN A 44 -4.32 5.42 10.36
C ASN A 44 -3.34 6.46 10.97
N ALA A 45 -2.05 6.42 10.60
CA ALA A 45 -1.00 7.29 11.14
C ALA A 45 -0.61 8.40 10.16
N ARG A 46 -0.26 9.59 10.67
CA ARG A 46 0.23 10.68 9.81
C ARG A 46 1.57 10.30 9.18
N HIS A 47 1.81 10.68 7.93
CA HIS A 47 3.03 10.33 7.20
C HIS A 47 4.30 10.74 7.94
N ALA A 48 4.33 11.93 8.56
CA ALA A 48 5.50 12.40 9.32
C ALA A 48 5.80 11.59 10.59
N VAL A 49 4.86 10.75 11.05
CA VAL A 49 5.08 9.74 12.10
C VAL A 49 5.52 8.42 11.46
N ALA A 50 4.79 7.94 10.46
CA ALA A 50 5.07 6.70 9.73
C ALA A 50 6.47 6.68 9.11
N GLU A 51 6.89 7.79 8.48
CA GLU A 51 8.23 8.02 7.93
C GLU A 51 9.32 7.95 9.00
N ARG A 52 9.10 8.59 10.15
CA ARG A 52 10.04 8.56 11.28
C ARG A 52 10.22 7.13 11.80
N VAL A 53 9.11 6.43 12.06
CA VAL A 53 9.12 5.04 12.54
C VAL A 53 9.70 4.09 11.50
N PHE A 54 9.43 4.30 10.20
CA PHE A 54 10.03 3.49 9.14
C PHE A 54 11.54 3.70 9.04
N GLN A 55 12.06 4.91 9.29
CA GLN A 55 13.51 5.11 9.40
C GLN A 55 14.08 4.41 10.65
N VAL A 56 13.44 4.55 11.82
CA VAL A 56 13.85 3.82 13.05
C VAL A 56 13.94 2.32 12.79
N LEU A 57 12.90 1.72 12.19
CA LEU A 57 12.88 0.30 11.82
C LEU A 57 14.03 -0.10 10.87
N LYS A 58 14.48 0.80 9.98
CA LYS A 58 15.60 0.56 9.05
C LYS A 58 16.98 0.93 9.60
N THR A 59 17.07 1.53 10.79
CA THR A 59 18.35 1.92 11.42
C THR A 59 18.66 1.14 12.69
N GLU A 60 17.65 0.70 13.44
CA GLU A 60 17.84 -0.06 14.68
C GLU A 60 17.86 -1.57 14.45
N PHE A 61 17.22 -2.05 13.38
CA PHE A 61 17.27 -3.43 12.92
C PHE A 61 17.99 -3.48 11.58
N PHE A 62 18.98 -4.36 11.45
CA PHE A 62 19.92 -4.39 10.33
C PHE A 62 19.30 -4.84 9.00
N ASP A 63 18.32 -5.75 9.07
CA ASP A 63 17.59 -6.23 7.90
C ASP A 63 16.16 -6.74 8.24
N TRP A 64 15.40 -7.10 7.20
CA TRP A 64 14.05 -7.64 7.33
C TRP A 64 13.98 -9.00 8.04
N ASN A 65 15.08 -9.76 8.11
CA ASN A 65 15.13 -11.01 8.86
C ASN A 65 15.24 -10.76 10.36
N GLU A 66 15.98 -9.72 10.79
CA GLU A 66 16.01 -9.28 12.19
C GLU A 66 14.63 -8.80 12.64
N ILE A 67 14.01 -7.87 11.90
CA ILE A 67 12.65 -7.37 12.17
C ILE A 67 11.64 -8.53 12.26
N ARG A 68 11.75 -9.54 11.39
CA ARG A 68 10.92 -10.75 11.42
C ARG A 68 11.06 -11.55 12.71
N VAL A 69 12.23 -11.61 13.35
CA VAL A 69 12.45 -12.40 14.58
C VAL A 69 12.18 -11.63 15.87
N CYS A 70 12.31 -10.29 15.89
CA CYS A 70 11.96 -9.42 17.03
C CYS A 70 10.56 -9.67 17.60
N THR A 71 10.34 -9.42 18.90
CA THR A 71 9.00 -9.61 19.48
C THR A 71 8.06 -8.46 19.10
N ILE A 72 6.75 -8.69 19.21
CA ILE A 72 5.75 -7.64 18.99
C ILE A 72 5.97 -6.45 19.93
N ARG A 73 6.47 -6.69 21.16
CA ARG A 73 6.79 -5.61 22.10
C ARG A 73 7.93 -4.74 21.57
N ASP A 74 9.06 -5.34 21.19
CA ASP A 74 10.25 -4.58 20.75
C ASP A 74 9.95 -3.75 19.47
N LEU A 75 9.13 -4.30 18.57
CA LEU A 75 8.62 -3.59 17.40
C LEU A 75 7.56 -2.50 17.74
N SER A 76 6.84 -2.64 18.86
CA SER A 76 5.92 -1.62 19.36
C SER A 76 6.66 -0.47 20.04
N GLU A 77 7.79 -0.75 20.70
CA GLU A 77 8.69 0.23 21.30
C GLU A 77 9.36 1.09 20.19
N ALA A 78 9.88 0.46 19.13
CA ALA A 78 10.32 1.16 17.91
C ALA A 78 9.18 1.93 17.19
N GLY A 79 7.93 1.55 17.43
CA GLY A 79 6.72 2.16 16.89
C GLY A 79 6.20 3.39 17.64
N GLU A 80 6.97 3.99 18.56
CA GLU A 80 6.47 5.04 19.46
C GLU A 80 5.84 6.24 18.72
N GLY A 81 4.61 6.58 19.14
CA GLY A 81 3.83 7.69 18.60
C GLY A 81 2.95 7.35 17.40
N LEU A 82 2.93 6.09 16.94
CA LEU A 82 1.82 5.59 16.11
C LEU A 82 0.51 5.54 16.92
N PRO A 83 -0.68 5.62 16.29
CA PRO A 83 -1.97 5.53 16.98
C PRO A 83 -2.18 4.18 17.68
N ASP A 84 -1.66 3.11 17.09
CA ASP A 84 -1.60 1.77 17.68
C ASP A 84 -0.28 1.09 17.25
N PRO A 85 0.78 1.19 18.08
CA PRO A 85 2.07 0.56 17.78
C PRO A 85 2.01 -0.97 17.79
N ALA A 86 1.09 -1.58 18.54
CA ALA A 86 0.97 -3.05 18.63
C ALA A 86 0.28 -3.64 17.40
N ALA A 87 -0.75 -2.97 16.87
CA ALA A 87 -1.33 -3.33 15.57
C ALA A 87 -0.36 -3.05 14.41
N ALA A 88 0.48 -2.01 14.51
CA ALA A 88 1.54 -1.79 13.52
C ALA A 88 2.60 -2.90 13.57
N ALA A 89 3.09 -3.27 14.76
CA ALA A 89 4.04 -4.35 14.96
C ALA A 89 3.55 -5.71 14.42
N THR A 90 2.25 -6.02 14.57
CA THR A 90 1.67 -7.24 14.00
C THR A 90 1.54 -7.16 12.47
N ARG A 91 1.11 -6.00 11.90
CA ARG A 91 1.12 -5.72 10.45
C ARG A 91 2.52 -5.74 9.82
N ILE A 92 3.60 -5.58 10.59
CA ILE A 92 4.98 -5.77 10.12
C ILE A 92 5.38 -7.25 10.22
N LYS A 93 5.27 -7.83 11.42
CA LYS A 93 5.87 -9.14 11.74
C LYS A 93 5.25 -10.29 10.95
N TYR A 94 3.91 -10.36 10.87
CA TYR A 94 3.24 -11.50 10.24
C TYR A 94 3.47 -11.55 8.72
N PRO A 95 3.40 -10.43 7.96
CA PRO A 95 3.75 -10.47 6.54
C PRO A 95 5.21 -10.84 6.30
N LEU A 96 6.16 -10.31 7.08
CA LEU A 96 7.58 -10.69 6.96
C LEU A 96 7.81 -12.18 7.25
N GLN A 97 7.08 -12.76 8.21
CA GLN A 97 7.12 -14.20 8.48
C GLN A 97 6.61 -15.00 7.28
N HIS A 98 5.39 -14.68 6.81
CA HIS A 98 4.74 -15.39 5.71
C HIS A 98 5.52 -15.28 4.38
N ILE A 99 6.08 -14.11 4.06
CA ILE A 99 6.90 -13.89 2.85
C ILE A 99 8.18 -14.73 2.91
N PHE A 100 8.86 -14.75 4.06
CA PHE A 100 10.07 -15.53 4.25
C PHE A 100 9.80 -17.04 4.19
N GLU A 101 8.73 -17.53 4.81
CA GLU A 101 8.33 -18.94 4.72
C GLU A 101 7.90 -19.36 3.31
N SER A 102 7.33 -18.44 2.53
CA SER A 102 6.86 -18.70 1.16
C SER A 102 7.96 -18.66 0.10
N THR A 103 9.04 -17.91 0.31
CA THR A 103 10.06 -17.63 -0.73
C THR A 103 11.51 -17.79 -0.29
N TYR A 104 11.77 -17.94 1.01
CA TYR A 104 13.10 -17.85 1.64
C TYR A 104 13.87 -16.57 1.28
N SER A 105 13.14 -15.49 1.00
CA SER A 105 13.68 -14.21 0.52
C SER A 105 12.90 -13.01 1.08
N PHE A 106 13.45 -11.82 0.88
CA PHE A 106 12.79 -10.54 1.12
C PHE A 106 12.71 -9.70 -0.16
N ASP A 107 12.49 -10.36 -1.30
CA ASP A 107 12.24 -9.72 -2.60
C ASP A 107 10.76 -9.93 -3.01
N MET A 108 10.16 -8.88 -3.59
CA MET A 108 8.79 -8.86 -4.11
C MET A 108 8.71 -8.10 -5.46
N GLU A 109 9.85 -7.77 -6.09
CA GLU A 109 9.90 -7.09 -7.38
C GLU A 109 9.35 -7.93 -8.54
N ASP A 110 9.20 -9.24 -8.34
CA ASP A 110 8.49 -10.13 -9.25
C ASP A 110 7.00 -9.79 -9.38
N LEU A 111 6.37 -9.16 -8.37
CA LEU A 111 5.00 -8.65 -8.46
C LEU A 111 4.83 -7.61 -9.57
N ARG A 112 5.87 -6.84 -9.92
CA ARG A 112 5.81 -5.86 -11.05
C ARG A 112 5.73 -6.54 -12.42
N LYS A 113 5.98 -7.86 -12.50
CA LYS A 113 5.93 -8.67 -13.74
C LYS A 113 4.56 -9.34 -13.93
N LEU A 114 3.71 -9.34 -12.90
CA LEU A 114 2.37 -9.93 -12.93
C LEU A 114 1.33 -8.96 -13.49
N THR A 115 0.16 -9.48 -13.89
CA THR A 115 -1.01 -8.60 -14.07
C THR A 115 -1.49 -8.08 -12.71
N LEU A 116 -2.11 -6.89 -12.68
CA LEU A 116 -2.60 -6.29 -11.43
C LEU A 116 -3.53 -7.21 -10.64
N GLY A 117 -4.37 -8.01 -11.30
CA GLY A 117 -5.24 -8.98 -10.64
C GLY A 117 -4.47 -10.08 -9.90
N GLN A 118 -3.46 -10.67 -10.55
CA GLN A 118 -2.60 -11.68 -9.95
C GLN A 118 -1.74 -11.11 -8.81
N ALA A 119 -1.28 -9.86 -8.94
CA ALA A 119 -0.52 -9.20 -7.89
C ALA A 119 -1.40 -8.88 -6.66
N ILE A 120 -2.64 -8.42 -6.87
CA ILE A 120 -3.64 -8.25 -5.80
C ILE A 120 -3.92 -9.59 -5.12
N GLU A 121 -4.19 -10.65 -5.88
CA GLU A 121 -4.49 -11.98 -5.34
C GLU A 121 -3.32 -12.54 -4.51
N ARG A 122 -2.08 -12.32 -4.94
CA ARG A 122 -0.89 -12.73 -4.19
C ARG A 122 -0.67 -11.89 -2.93
N LEU A 123 -0.85 -10.56 -2.99
CA LEU A 123 -0.76 -9.69 -1.82
C LEU A 123 -1.84 -10.03 -0.77
N GLN A 124 -3.05 -10.37 -1.21
CA GLN A 124 -4.18 -10.75 -0.33
C GLN A 124 -4.01 -12.12 0.36
N LYS A 125 -3.07 -12.97 -0.08
CA LYS A 125 -2.77 -14.26 0.55
C LYS A 125 -1.74 -14.16 1.67
N ILE A 126 -1.02 -13.04 1.77
CA ILE A 126 0.02 -12.83 2.78
C ILE A 126 -0.65 -12.55 4.12
N GLU A 127 -0.34 -13.38 5.11
CA GLU A 127 -0.91 -13.26 6.46
C GLU A 127 -0.53 -11.94 7.13
N GLY A 128 -1.49 -11.30 7.81
CA GLY A 128 -1.30 -10.02 8.49
C GLY A 128 -1.30 -8.78 7.58
N VAL A 129 -1.38 -8.94 6.24
CA VAL A 129 -1.51 -7.80 5.33
C VAL A 129 -2.95 -7.27 5.33
N SER A 130 -3.13 -5.99 5.67
CA SER A 130 -4.44 -5.35 5.68
C SER A 130 -4.92 -4.98 4.27
N ARG A 131 -6.22 -4.67 4.14
CA ARG A 131 -6.78 -4.15 2.89
C ARG A 131 -6.12 -2.82 2.47
N PHE A 132 -5.82 -1.95 3.43
CA PHE A 132 -5.11 -0.70 3.19
C PHE A 132 -3.72 -0.97 2.60
N MET A 133 -2.97 -1.90 3.19
CA MET A 133 -1.63 -2.29 2.73
C MET A 133 -1.64 -2.83 1.30
N VAL A 134 -2.58 -3.73 0.93
CA VAL A 134 -2.74 -4.20 -0.46
C VAL A 134 -2.98 -3.02 -1.39
N SER A 135 -3.97 -2.17 -1.09
CA SER A 135 -4.30 -1.02 -1.94
C SER A 135 -3.13 -0.03 -2.06
N TYR A 136 -2.37 0.20 -0.98
CA TYR A 136 -1.22 1.11 -0.97
C TYR A 136 -0.10 0.62 -1.88
N VAL A 137 0.26 -0.67 -1.81
CA VAL A 137 1.26 -1.28 -2.71
C VAL A 137 0.77 -1.27 -4.16
N VAL A 138 -0.51 -1.57 -4.40
CA VAL A 138 -1.10 -1.55 -5.74
C VAL A 138 -1.08 -0.16 -6.35
N GLN A 139 -1.37 0.89 -5.58
CA GLN A 139 -1.31 2.27 -6.05
C GLN A 139 0.13 2.74 -6.30
N ASN A 140 1.01 2.59 -5.30
CA ASN A 140 2.32 3.25 -5.30
C ASN A 140 3.42 2.42 -5.98
N ALA A 141 3.46 1.11 -5.77
CA ALA A 141 4.49 0.24 -6.35
C ALA A 141 4.09 -0.32 -7.73
N LEU A 142 2.82 -0.66 -7.92
CA LEU A 142 2.34 -1.41 -9.10
C LEU A 142 1.58 -0.53 -10.12
N GLY A 143 1.35 0.75 -9.82
CA GLY A 143 0.71 1.70 -10.74
C GLY A 143 -0.77 1.41 -11.04
N GLY A 144 -1.45 0.66 -10.19
CA GLY A 144 -2.90 0.45 -10.24
C GLY A 144 -3.70 1.72 -9.91
N HIS A 145 -4.99 1.73 -10.23
CA HIS A 145 -5.91 2.78 -9.80
C HIS A 145 -6.85 2.24 -8.72
N THR A 146 -6.48 2.47 -7.47
CA THR A 146 -7.26 2.21 -6.25
C THR A 146 -7.02 3.37 -5.29
N ILE A 147 -7.97 3.64 -4.41
CA ILE A 147 -7.75 4.54 -3.26
C ILE A 147 -7.55 3.68 -2.01
N PRO A 148 -6.35 3.66 -1.40
CA PRO A 148 -6.15 3.06 -0.08
C PRO A 148 -7.06 3.74 0.94
N LEU A 149 -7.80 2.93 1.71
CA LEU A 149 -8.67 3.38 2.79
C LEU A 149 -8.33 2.59 4.05
N ASP A 150 -7.93 3.30 5.09
CA ASP A 150 -7.77 2.80 6.45
C ASP A 150 -9.05 3.08 7.27
N MET A 151 -9.10 2.60 8.52
CA MET A 151 -10.29 2.77 9.38
C MET A 151 -10.61 4.24 9.64
N ALA A 152 -9.57 5.09 9.77
CA ALA A 152 -9.70 6.53 9.84
C ALA A 152 -10.40 7.10 8.60
N SER A 153 -9.94 6.75 7.39
CA SER A 153 -10.52 7.24 6.13
C SER A 153 -11.96 6.76 5.95
N LEU A 154 -12.25 5.50 6.32
CA LEU A 154 -13.59 4.93 6.27
C LEU A 154 -14.54 5.66 7.23
N ARG A 155 -14.12 5.90 8.48
CA ARG A 155 -14.93 6.63 9.47
C ARG A 155 -15.13 8.10 9.07
N VAL A 156 -14.11 8.77 8.52
CA VAL A 156 -14.26 10.13 7.96
C VAL A 156 -15.26 10.15 6.81
N LEU A 157 -15.16 9.25 5.84
CA LEU A 157 -16.11 9.21 4.71
C LEU A 157 -17.53 8.91 5.19
N ASN A 158 -17.69 8.03 6.18
CA ASN A 158 -18.98 7.75 6.83
C ASN A 158 -19.57 8.98 7.53
N LEU A 159 -18.80 9.66 8.38
CA LEU A 159 -19.22 10.90 9.06
C LEU A 159 -19.49 12.05 8.08
N LEU A 160 -18.86 12.06 6.90
CA LEU A 160 -19.19 12.98 5.80
C LEU A 160 -20.42 12.56 4.98
N GLY A 161 -21.01 11.38 5.21
CA GLY A 161 -22.14 10.85 4.43
C GLY A 161 -21.74 10.31 3.05
N LEU A 162 -20.44 10.08 2.86
CA LEU A 162 -19.81 9.55 1.66
C LEU A 162 -19.57 8.04 1.71
N ALA A 163 -19.87 7.38 2.83
CA ALA A 163 -19.92 5.94 2.99
C ALA A 163 -21.03 5.53 3.97
N ASP A 164 -21.62 4.35 3.82
CA ASP A 164 -22.50 3.74 4.83
C ASP A 164 -21.74 2.73 5.73
N GLU A 165 -22.36 2.23 6.80
CA GLU A 165 -21.70 1.28 7.72
C GLU A 165 -21.36 -0.07 7.05
N SER A 166 -22.04 -0.47 5.97
CA SER A 166 -21.69 -1.70 5.24
C SER A 166 -20.42 -1.51 4.41
N GLU A 167 -20.24 -0.32 3.83
CA GLU A 167 -19.03 0.11 3.12
C GLU A 167 -17.84 0.33 4.06
N VAL A 168 -18.09 0.81 5.29
CA VAL A 168 -17.09 0.82 6.38
C VAL A 168 -16.69 -0.61 6.74
N ALA A 169 -17.66 -1.50 6.98
CA ALA A 169 -17.41 -2.89 7.37
C ALA A 169 -16.71 -3.73 6.28
N SER A 170 -16.93 -3.43 5.00
CA SER A 170 -16.25 -4.12 3.88
C SER A 170 -14.88 -3.52 3.51
N GLY A 171 -14.56 -2.34 4.06
CA GLY A 171 -13.39 -1.55 3.67
C GLY A 171 -13.45 -1.03 2.23
N THR A 172 -14.64 -0.79 1.67
CA THR A 172 -14.81 -0.35 0.27
C THR A 172 -15.91 0.66 0.10
N VAL A 173 -15.61 1.76 -0.59
CA VAL A 173 -16.53 2.88 -0.82
C VAL A 173 -16.99 2.86 -2.29
N ALA A 174 -18.26 2.57 -2.53
CA ALA A 174 -18.75 2.16 -3.84
C ALA A 174 -18.64 3.28 -4.89
N GLY A 175 -17.79 3.06 -5.89
CA GLY A 175 -17.57 3.99 -7.00
C GLY A 175 -16.58 5.12 -6.70
N LEU A 176 -15.84 5.07 -5.59
CA LEU A 176 -14.80 6.06 -5.28
C LEU A 176 -13.74 6.18 -6.39
N GLU A 177 -13.15 5.05 -6.81
CA GLU A 177 -12.21 4.99 -7.95
C GLU A 177 -12.82 5.46 -9.28
N ARG A 178 -14.15 5.40 -9.42
CA ARG A 178 -14.86 5.88 -10.61
C ARG A 178 -15.08 7.40 -10.55
N ALA A 179 -15.19 7.97 -9.35
CA ALA A 179 -15.37 9.40 -9.13
C ALA A 179 -14.05 10.18 -9.26
N ILE A 180 -12.93 9.60 -8.82
CA ILE A 180 -11.60 10.21 -8.88
C ILE A 180 -10.84 9.72 -10.12
N PRO A 181 -10.49 10.58 -11.09
CA PRO A 181 -9.71 10.18 -12.27
C PRO A 181 -8.32 9.64 -11.89
N LYS A 182 -7.76 8.71 -12.67
CA LYS A 182 -6.45 8.09 -12.37
C LYS A 182 -5.32 9.12 -12.19
N SER A 183 -5.31 10.20 -12.97
CA SER A 183 -4.34 11.31 -12.84
C SER A 183 -4.41 12.08 -11.51
N LYS A 184 -5.47 11.88 -10.74
CA LYS A 184 -5.70 12.47 -9.40
C LYS A 184 -5.78 11.41 -8.28
N GLY A 185 -5.66 10.11 -8.60
CA GLY A 185 -5.86 9.03 -7.62
C GLY A 185 -4.87 9.06 -6.46
N VAL A 186 -3.58 9.20 -6.77
CA VAL A 186 -2.49 9.28 -5.77
C VAL A 186 -2.59 10.56 -4.93
N GLU A 187 -2.89 11.70 -5.57
CA GLU A 187 -3.09 12.99 -4.90
C GLU A 187 -4.28 12.94 -3.93
N PHE A 188 -5.44 12.44 -4.39
CA PHE A 188 -6.61 12.31 -3.55
C PHE A 188 -6.42 11.33 -2.39
N ALA A 189 -5.80 10.16 -2.64
CA ALA A 189 -5.51 9.18 -1.61
C ALA A 189 -4.61 9.76 -0.50
N TRP A 190 -3.52 10.43 -0.90
CA TRP A 190 -2.63 11.16 0.01
C TRP A 190 -3.39 12.17 0.88
N LEU A 191 -4.15 13.07 0.23
CA LEU A 191 -4.85 14.15 0.91
C LEU A 191 -5.96 13.63 1.84
N LEU A 192 -6.69 12.60 1.43
CA LEU A 192 -7.71 11.94 2.25
C LEU A 192 -7.09 11.27 3.48
N HIS A 193 -6.00 10.53 3.30
CA HIS A 193 -5.34 9.81 4.38
C HIS A 193 -4.66 10.75 5.39
N GLU A 194 -3.95 11.80 4.97
CA GLU A 194 -3.40 12.81 5.91
C GLU A 194 -4.50 13.52 6.71
N PHE A 195 -5.64 13.84 6.07
CA PHE A 195 -6.81 14.40 6.75
C PHE A 195 -7.44 13.41 7.73
N ALA A 196 -7.55 12.14 7.35
CA ALA A 196 -8.09 11.08 8.18
C ALA A 196 -7.20 10.75 9.37
N ALA A 197 -5.88 10.73 9.20
CA ALA A 197 -4.93 10.52 10.30
C ALA A 197 -4.84 11.73 11.25
N GLU A 198 -5.04 12.95 10.76
CA GLU A 198 -5.18 14.12 11.63
C GLU A 198 -6.50 14.10 12.42
N PHE A 199 -7.61 13.72 11.77
CA PHE A 199 -8.88 13.42 12.44
C PHE A 199 -8.72 12.33 13.50
N TRP A 200 -8.07 11.21 13.18
CA TRP A 200 -7.92 10.08 14.10
C TRP A 200 -7.09 10.42 15.34
N ALA A 201 -6.15 11.36 15.21
CA ALA A 201 -5.35 11.88 16.32
C ALA A 201 -6.09 12.95 17.16
N ASP A 202 -6.85 13.85 16.52
CA ASP A 202 -7.70 14.85 17.18
C ASP A 202 -8.97 15.11 16.34
N HIS A 203 -10.07 14.52 16.79
CA HIS A 203 -11.37 14.60 16.10
C HIS A 203 -11.98 16.01 16.19
N HIS A 204 -11.52 16.83 17.15
CA HIS A 204 -11.97 18.21 17.35
C HIS A 204 -11.05 19.24 16.66
N ALA A 205 -9.99 18.80 15.98
CA ALA A 205 -9.01 19.69 15.35
C ALA A 205 -9.68 20.74 14.44
N PRO A 206 -9.27 22.02 14.47
CA PRO A 206 -9.93 23.09 13.68
C PRO A 206 -9.99 22.83 12.16
N VAL A 207 -9.10 21.99 11.64
CA VAL A 207 -9.12 21.54 10.24
C VAL A 207 -10.30 20.60 9.95
N VAL A 208 -10.62 19.68 10.87
CA VAL A 208 -11.74 18.73 10.78
C VAL A 208 -13.05 19.50 10.76
N ALA A 209 -13.30 20.31 11.79
CA ALA A 209 -14.53 21.10 11.90
C ALA A 209 -14.76 22.02 10.68
N LYS A 210 -13.67 22.59 10.14
CA LYS A 210 -13.71 23.41 8.91
C LYS A 210 -14.04 22.59 7.66
N VAL A 211 -13.48 21.40 7.48
CA VAL A 211 -13.74 20.54 6.32
C VAL A 211 -15.14 19.92 6.39
N PHE A 212 -15.54 19.40 7.55
CA PHE A 212 -16.86 18.83 7.81
C PHE A 212 -17.95 19.88 7.49
N LYS A 213 -17.95 21.01 8.19
CA LYS A 213 -18.91 22.11 7.98
C LYS A 213 -18.91 22.67 6.56
N ALA A 214 -17.79 22.61 5.86
CA ALA A 214 -17.73 23.01 4.45
C ALA A 214 -18.39 21.99 3.52
N LEU A 215 -18.19 20.68 3.74
CA LEU A 215 -18.74 19.65 2.87
C LEU A 215 -20.21 19.34 3.18
N ASP A 216 -20.51 18.98 4.42
CA ASP A 216 -21.85 18.75 4.97
C ASP A 216 -21.93 19.23 6.43
N PRO A 217 -22.76 20.25 6.75
CA PRO A 217 -23.00 20.68 8.13
C PRO A 217 -23.43 19.56 9.08
N GLN A 218 -24.18 18.55 8.61
CA GLN A 218 -24.64 17.44 9.47
C GLN A 218 -23.54 16.43 9.83
N ALA A 219 -22.33 16.57 9.27
CA ALA A 219 -21.19 15.75 9.66
C ALA A 219 -20.74 16.01 11.11
N LEU A 220 -21.04 17.20 11.67
CA LEU A 220 -20.76 17.52 13.07
C LEU A 220 -21.78 16.86 14.02
N GLU A 221 -23.08 16.95 13.71
CA GLU A 221 -24.16 16.27 14.43
C GLU A 221 -23.90 14.74 14.49
N ARG A 222 -23.36 14.18 13.40
CA ARG A 222 -23.00 12.76 13.30
C ARG A 222 -21.67 12.42 14.00
N LEU A 223 -20.74 13.35 14.12
CA LEU A 223 -19.55 13.17 14.96
C LEU A 223 -19.95 13.10 16.45
N GLU A 224 -20.77 14.05 16.92
CA GLU A 224 -21.28 14.07 18.30
C GLU A 224 -22.06 12.79 18.66
N ALA A 225 -22.87 12.27 17.73
CA ALA A 225 -23.60 11.01 17.92
C ALA A 225 -22.70 9.75 17.90
N TRP A 226 -21.55 9.82 17.21
CA TRP A 226 -20.54 8.76 17.23
C TRP A 226 -19.73 8.77 18.54
N GLU A 227 -19.32 9.95 19.01
CA GLU A 227 -18.68 10.15 20.32
C GLU A 227 -19.57 9.68 21.48
N GLN A 228 -20.90 9.89 21.37
CA GLN A 228 -21.90 9.39 22.31
C GLN A 228 -22.21 7.87 22.17
N GLY A 229 -21.53 7.15 21.27
CA GLY A 229 -21.72 5.71 21.06
C GLY A 229 -23.06 5.31 20.44
N GLN A 230 -23.80 6.26 19.86
CA GLN A 230 -25.11 6.04 19.21
C GLN A 230 -24.94 5.55 17.77
N LEU A 231 -23.87 5.99 17.09
CA LEU A 231 -23.41 5.42 15.82
C LEU A 231 -22.39 4.29 16.07
N GLN A 232 -22.79 3.26 16.81
CA GLN A 232 -21.97 2.05 16.97
C GLN A 232 -21.93 1.23 15.66
N PRO A 233 -20.76 0.73 15.25
CA PRO A 233 -20.65 -0.16 14.10
C PRO A 233 -21.31 -1.51 14.40
N ALA A 234 -21.81 -2.19 13.36
CA ALA A 234 -22.52 -3.47 13.50
C ALA A 234 -21.65 -4.65 14.02
N THR A 235 -20.36 -4.44 14.25
CA THR A 235 -19.37 -5.49 14.52
C THR A 235 -19.43 -6.07 15.94
N THR A 236 -19.89 -5.32 16.94
CA THR A 236 -19.91 -5.78 18.36
C THR A 236 -20.87 -6.96 18.58
N ALA A 237 -22.00 -7.00 17.88
CA ALA A 237 -23.03 -8.04 18.04
C ALA A 237 -22.59 -9.45 17.59
N ALA A 238 -21.48 -9.58 16.86
CA ALA A 238 -20.96 -10.86 16.37
C ALA A 238 -19.94 -11.52 17.34
N ALA A 239 -19.43 -10.79 18.33
CA ALA A 239 -18.36 -11.28 19.21
C ALA A 239 -18.86 -12.06 20.44
N GLU A 240 -20.06 -11.76 20.97
CA GLU A 240 -20.56 -12.33 22.23
C GLU A 240 -21.15 -13.75 22.13
N THR A 241 -21.15 -14.38 20.94
CA THR A 241 -21.69 -15.75 20.76
C THR A 241 -20.64 -16.82 20.50
N ALA A 242 -19.35 -16.48 20.56
CA ALA A 242 -18.27 -17.48 20.58
C ALA A 242 -18.13 -18.11 21.99
N PRO A 243 -18.32 -19.44 22.16
CA PRO A 243 -18.06 -20.08 23.44
C PRO A 243 -16.56 -19.99 23.80
N PRO A 244 -16.20 -19.85 25.09
CA PRO A 244 -14.81 -19.65 25.49
C PRO A 244 -13.94 -20.88 25.12
N PRO A 245 -12.71 -20.68 24.63
CA PRO A 245 -11.83 -21.79 24.27
C PRO A 245 -11.43 -22.58 25.51
N THR A 246 -11.66 -23.90 25.46
CA THR A 246 -11.27 -24.83 26.53
C THR A 246 -9.76 -24.74 26.79
N PRO A 247 -9.29 -24.52 28.03
CA PRO A 247 -7.87 -24.34 28.31
C PRO A 247 -7.09 -25.63 28.05
N VAL A 248 -6.18 -25.59 27.07
CA VAL A 248 -5.22 -26.67 26.80
C VAL A 248 -4.15 -26.63 27.89
N ALA A 249 -4.18 -27.60 28.80
CA ALA A 249 -3.17 -27.72 29.84
C ALA A 249 -1.80 -28.04 29.24
N GLN A 250 -0.80 -27.20 29.54
CA GLN A 250 0.61 -27.51 29.27
C GLN A 250 1.15 -28.50 30.33
N ALA A 251 2.15 -29.28 29.94
CA ALA A 251 2.56 -30.47 30.68
C ALA A 251 3.75 -30.24 31.62
N GLU A 252 3.86 -31.08 32.65
CA GLU A 252 5.14 -31.42 33.30
C GLU A 252 5.36 -32.94 33.31
N ALA A 253 6.62 -33.35 33.47
CA ALA A 253 7.09 -34.69 33.08
C ALA A 253 7.52 -35.56 34.27
N THR A 254 7.68 -36.87 34.04
CA THR A 254 8.97 -37.59 34.27
C THR A 254 8.96 -39.08 33.89
N ARG A 255 10.18 -39.63 33.77
CA ARG A 255 10.60 -41.05 33.89
C ARG A 255 10.38 -42.04 32.74
N VAL A 256 11.45 -42.15 31.96
CA VAL A 256 12.05 -43.39 31.39
C VAL A 256 11.89 -44.64 32.28
N VAL A 257 11.43 -45.77 31.71
CA VAL A 257 12.04 -47.13 31.81
C VAL A 257 11.61 -47.96 30.57
N GLU A 258 12.54 -48.72 29.99
CA GLU A 258 12.32 -49.77 28.97
C GLU A 258 13.03 -51.07 29.45
N PRO A 259 12.90 -52.26 28.82
CA PRO A 259 11.76 -52.92 28.17
C PRO A 259 11.41 -54.28 28.86
N LYS A 260 10.39 -55.02 28.37
CA LYS A 260 10.37 -56.49 28.51
C LYS A 260 9.59 -57.24 27.41
N ARG A 261 10.08 -58.44 27.05
CA ARG A 261 9.59 -59.31 25.96
C ARG A 261 8.78 -60.52 26.47
N ARG A 262 8.14 -61.23 25.52
CA ARG A 262 7.34 -62.49 25.60
C ARG A 262 5.86 -62.28 25.96
N GLY A 263 4.91 -63.05 25.40
CA GLY A 263 5.05 -64.10 24.37
C GLY A 263 3.70 -64.69 23.90
N ARG A 264 3.74 -65.41 22.76
CA ARG A 264 2.57 -66.09 22.13
C ARG A 264 2.42 -67.53 22.68
N PRO A 265 1.24 -68.19 22.60
CA PRO A 265 1.02 -69.13 21.49
C PRO A 265 -0.45 -69.29 20.98
N LYS A 266 -0.64 -70.28 20.08
CA LYS A 266 -1.84 -70.78 19.34
C LYS A 266 -2.87 -71.49 20.25
N LYS A 267 -4.05 -72.02 19.85
CA LYS A 267 -4.65 -72.43 18.54
C LYS A 267 -6.04 -71.73 18.32
N VAL A 268 -7.11 -72.18 17.63
CA VAL A 268 -7.60 -73.46 17.01
C VAL A 268 -8.00 -73.19 15.52
N GLU A 269 -8.86 -74.02 14.89
CA GLU A 269 -9.39 -73.85 13.51
C GLU A 269 -10.93 -73.81 13.45
N GLY A 270 -11.47 -73.35 12.30
CA GLY A 270 -12.87 -73.48 11.87
C GLY A 270 -13.07 -72.85 10.48
N ALA A 271 -13.43 -73.66 9.48
CA ALA A 271 -13.57 -73.31 8.05
C ALA A 271 -14.84 -74.03 7.48
N PRO A 272 -15.27 -73.91 6.19
CA PRO A 272 -14.60 -73.32 5.01
C PRO A 272 -15.52 -72.55 4.01
N SER A 273 -15.04 -72.38 2.76
CA SER A 273 -15.83 -72.13 1.52
C SER A 273 -16.38 -70.71 1.26
N THR A 274 -16.38 -70.16 0.03
CA THR A 274 -15.70 -70.53 -1.24
C THR A 274 -15.69 -69.35 -2.22
N SER A 275 -14.60 -69.15 -2.97
CA SER A 275 -14.54 -68.86 -4.43
C SER A 275 -13.17 -68.25 -4.79
N GLU A 276 -12.61 -68.66 -5.92
CA GLU A 276 -11.22 -68.36 -6.31
C GLU A 276 -11.15 -67.44 -7.55
N GLN A 277 -10.05 -66.70 -7.67
CA GLN A 277 -9.58 -66.16 -8.95
C GLN A 277 -8.62 -67.17 -9.61
N PRO A 278 -8.60 -67.19 -10.95
CA PRO A 278 -7.31 -67.02 -11.64
C PRO A 278 -7.42 -66.05 -12.85
N SER A 279 -6.37 -65.60 -13.53
CA SER A 279 -4.99 -65.18 -13.17
C SER A 279 -4.20 -64.98 -14.49
N GLU A 280 -3.50 -63.84 -14.64
CA GLU A 280 -2.30 -63.69 -15.52
C GLU A 280 -2.45 -63.93 -17.07
N ALA A 281 -1.60 -63.42 -17.97
CA ALA A 281 -0.66 -62.29 -17.97
C ALA A 281 -0.24 -61.95 -19.45
N GLU A 282 0.63 -60.95 -19.62
CA GLU A 282 1.46 -60.68 -20.84
C GLU A 282 0.73 -60.07 -22.07
N LYS A 283 1.36 -59.28 -22.98
CA LYS A 283 2.75 -58.77 -23.11
C LYS A 283 2.86 -57.51 -24.01
N LEU A 284 4.05 -56.89 -24.01
CA LEU A 284 4.68 -56.02 -25.03
C LEU A 284 4.05 -54.65 -25.41
N ALA A 285 4.82 -53.59 -25.16
CA ALA A 285 5.46 -52.78 -26.22
C ALA A 285 6.74 -52.11 -25.65
N SER A 286 7.75 -51.80 -26.48
CA SER A 286 9.08 -51.37 -26.01
C SER A 286 9.70 -50.26 -26.87
N GLY A 287 10.66 -49.51 -26.30
CA GLY A 287 11.47 -48.51 -27.02
C GLY A 287 12.46 -47.78 -26.10
N GLN A 288 13.76 -47.95 -26.35
CA GLN A 288 14.88 -47.28 -25.65
C GLN A 288 16.07 -47.04 -26.64
N PRO A 289 17.12 -46.26 -26.29
CA PRO A 289 17.69 -45.28 -27.23
C PRO A 289 19.13 -45.52 -27.74
N ALA A 290 19.58 -44.60 -28.62
CA ALA A 290 20.97 -44.27 -29.01
C ALA A 290 21.70 -45.32 -29.90
N ASP A 291 22.75 -44.99 -30.68
CA ASP A 291 23.72 -43.89 -30.59
C ASP A 291 24.40 -43.56 -31.95
N ALA A 292 25.47 -42.74 -31.93
CA ALA A 292 26.62 -42.65 -32.85
C ALA A 292 26.63 -41.67 -34.06
N MET A 293 27.15 -40.46 -33.79
CA MET A 293 28.43 -39.94 -34.32
C MET A 293 28.55 -39.32 -35.74
N GLY A 294 28.99 -38.06 -35.79
CA GLY A 294 29.46 -37.29 -36.96
C GLY A 294 29.93 -35.88 -36.51
N ALA A 295 30.96 -35.27 -37.13
CA ALA A 295 31.73 -34.22 -36.45
C ALA A 295 32.18 -32.98 -37.28
N GLN A 296 32.20 -31.83 -36.58
CA GLN A 296 33.08 -30.65 -36.74
C GLN A 296 32.84 -29.63 -37.90
N PRO A 297 33.40 -28.39 -37.80
CA PRO A 297 32.70 -27.16 -38.24
C PRO A 297 33.48 -26.29 -39.26
N VAL A 298 32.92 -25.11 -39.63
CA VAL A 298 33.68 -23.85 -39.89
C VAL A 298 32.80 -22.58 -39.79
N GLU A 299 33.40 -21.55 -39.19
CA GLU A 299 33.41 -20.09 -39.50
C GLU A 299 32.33 -19.43 -40.41
N ALA A 300 31.77 -18.28 -39.97
CA ALA A 300 32.13 -16.94 -40.50
C ALA A 300 31.19 -15.78 -40.05
N GLU A 301 31.78 -14.70 -39.56
CA GLU A 301 31.25 -13.31 -39.54
C GLU A 301 32.14 -12.45 -40.48
N PRO A 302 31.92 -11.13 -40.77
CA PRO A 302 30.94 -10.15 -40.25
C PRO A 302 30.30 -9.19 -41.31
N ALA A 303 29.60 -8.15 -40.82
CA ALA A 303 29.59 -6.74 -41.30
C ALA A 303 28.68 -6.22 -42.45
N GLY A 304 28.37 -4.91 -42.38
CA GLY A 304 27.73 -4.04 -43.41
C GLY A 304 26.21 -3.90 -43.29
N GLU A 305 25.55 -2.84 -42.79
CA GLU A 305 25.65 -1.35 -42.88
C GLU A 305 24.58 -0.72 -43.82
N ALA A 306 24.25 0.56 -43.58
CA ALA A 306 23.49 1.50 -44.43
C ALA A 306 21.94 1.49 -44.47
N ALA A 307 21.35 2.33 -43.60
CA ALA A 307 20.40 3.42 -43.90
C ALA A 307 19.27 3.28 -44.96
N GLY A 308 18.05 3.68 -44.57
CA GLY A 308 16.97 4.02 -45.52
C GLY A 308 15.60 4.34 -44.88
N SER A 309 15.21 5.61 -44.81
CA SER A 309 13.88 6.06 -44.34
C SER A 309 13.00 6.57 -45.53
N PRO A 310 11.74 7.02 -45.35
CA PRO A 310 10.59 6.26 -45.86
C PRO A 310 9.73 6.98 -46.92
N PRO A 311 8.80 6.28 -47.61
CA PRO A 311 7.83 6.92 -48.49
C PRO A 311 6.55 7.36 -47.77
N LYS A 312 6.29 8.68 -47.73
CA LYS A 312 4.93 9.25 -47.59
C LYS A 312 4.40 9.66 -48.98
N LYS A 313 3.16 9.30 -49.32
CA LYS A 313 2.26 10.04 -50.25
C LYS A 313 0.87 9.37 -50.33
N ALA A 314 -0.26 10.03 -50.63
CA ALA A 314 -0.62 11.44 -50.39
C ALA A 314 -2.12 11.75 -50.70
N SER A 315 -2.75 12.54 -49.83
CA SER A 315 -3.58 13.74 -50.13
C SER A 315 -4.91 13.69 -50.93
N ARG A 316 -5.91 14.44 -50.43
CA ARG A 316 -6.77 15.48 -51.09
C ARG A 316 -7.92 15.83 -50.12
N LYS A 317 -8.59 16.99 -50.09
CA LYS A 317 -8.40 18.42 -50.47
C LYS A 317 -9.50 19.18 -49.67
N LYS A 318 -9.31 20.30 -48.96
CA LYS A 318 -8.86 21.68 -49.29
C LYS A 318 -9.98 22.67 -49.69
N SER A 319 -10.37 23.52 -48.74
CA SER A 319 -10.85 24.92 -48.89
C SER A 319 -10.61 25.63 -47.53
N GLU A 320 -10.07 26.83 -47.34
CA GLU A 320 -9.59 27.96 -48.17
C GLU A 320 -10.57 29.13 -48.40
N SER A 321 -10.40 30.19 -47.57
CA SER A 321 -10.76 31.59 -47.85
C SER A 321 -9.68 32.52 -47.24
N LYS A 322 -9.61 33.80 -47.65
CA LYS A 322 -8.45 34.70 -47.40
C LYS A 322 -8.87 36.20 -47.21
N PRO A 323 -7.96 37.15 -46.87
CA PRO A 323 -8.27 38.29 -45.99
C PRO A 323 -7.99 39.70 -46.57
N LYS A 324 -8.12 40.75 -45.74
CA LYS A 324 -7.38 42.06 -45.81
C LYS A 324 -7.57 42.87 -44.50
N THR A 325 -6.50 43.27 -43.78
CA THR A 325 -5.85 44.62 -43.69
C THR A 325 -6.72 45.75 -43.10
N ALA A 326 -6.24 46.73 -42.30
CA ALA A 326 -4.89 47.32 -42.13
C ALA A 326 -4.63 47.78 -40.65
N ARG A 327 -3.40 47.83 -40.10
CA ARG A 327 -2.39 48.93 -40.08
C ARG A 327 -2.93 50.24 -39.40
N ALA A 328 -2.29 50.93 -38.45
CA ALA A 328 -0.91 51.01 -37.92
C ALA A 328 -0.94 51.39 -36.39
N LYS A 329 0.03 51.95 -35.63
CA LYS A 329 1.44 52.44 -35.83
C LYS A 329 2.15 52.63 -34.45
N SER A 330 3.46 52.36 -34.33
CA SER A 330 4.50 53.01 -33.46
C SER A 330 4.33 53.19 -31.91
N ALA A 331 5.38 53.26 -31.08
CA ALA A 331 6.81 52.86 -31.19
C ALA A 331 7.58 53.05 -29.84
N LYS A 332 8.67 52.26 -29.63
CA LYS A 332 9.92 52.57 -28.87
C LYS A 332 9.83 52.92 -27.35
N THR A 333 10.85 52.71 -26.50
CA THR A 333 12.23 52.16 -26.69
C THR A 333 12.67 51.30 -25.50
N SER A 334 13.67 50.45 -25.72
CA SER A 334 14.42 49.66 -24.73
C SER A 334 15.45 50.48 -23.94
N ARG A 335 15.83 50.01 -22.73
CA ARG A 335 17.13 49.33 -22.50
C ARG A 335 17.30 48.83 -21.05
N SER A 336 18.12 47.79 -20.92
CA SER A 336 18.75 47.33 -19.68
C SER A 336 20.26 47.60 -19.73
N ALA A 337 20.88 47.87 -18.58
CA ALA A 337 22.31 47.71 -18.33
C ALA A 337 22.59 47.73 -16.81
N THR A 338 23.59 46.98 -16.38
CA THR A 338 24.12 46.92 -15.00
C THR A 338 25.29 47.89 -14.84
N GLU A 339 25.56 48.42 -13.65
CA GLU A 339 26.94 48.50 -13.14
C GLU A 339 27.03 48.70 -11.61
N GLU A 340 28.26 48.70 -11.07
CA GLU A 340 28.63 48.49 -9.67
C GLU A 340 29.55 49.64 -9.15
N LYS A 341 29.84 49.65 -7.84
CA LYS A 341 30.98 50.30 -7.14
C LYS A 341 30.91 51.78 -6.67
N ALA A 342 30.71 51.88 -5.35
CA ALA A 342 31.73 52.32 -4.36
C ALA A 342 31.82 53.79 -3.86
N ALA A 343 31.84 53.90 -2.50
CA ALA A 343 32.88 54.51 -1.64
C ALA A 343 32.55 55.72 -0.72
N LYS A 344 33.18 55.67 0.48
CA LYS A 344 33.58 56.74 1.44
C LYS A 344 32.57 57.42 2.39
N GLY A 345 33.10 57.86 3.55
CA GLY A 345 32.44 58.64 4.62
C GLY A 345 31.94 57.77 5.78
N GLU A 346 32.68 57.39 6.83
CA GLU A 346 33.64 58.07 7.74
C GLU A 346 33.00 58.90 8.89
N LYS A 347 33.62 58.83 10.08
CA LYS A 347 33.42 59.67 11.30
C LYS A 347 32.12 59.59 12.14
N LYS A 348 32.01 58.50 12.91
CA LYS A 348 32.21 58.48 14.39
C LYS A 348 31.87 59.78 15.16
N LYS A 349 30.81 59.78 16.00
CA LYS A 349 30.73 60.69 17.17
C LYS A 349 29.97 60.10 18.38
N LYS A 350 30.72 59.91 19.48
CA LYS A 350 30.36 59.89 20.93
C LYS A 350 29.03 59.21 21.35
N ARG A 351 29.11 58.08 22.08
CA ARG A 351 29.03 57.94 23.57
C ARG A 351 27.59 57.96 24.12
N GLY A 352 27.19 57.10 25.07
CA GLY A 352 27.91 55.99 25.73
C GLY A 352 27.41 55.75 27.17
N GLY A 353 27.62 54.55 27.72
CA GLY A 353 27.01 54.11 29.01
C GLY A 353 25.62 53.51 28.75
N SER A 354 25.32 52.21 28.90
CA SER A 354 25.97 51.05 29.56
C SER A 354 25.86 50.97 31.09
N GLN A 355 24.89 50.14 31.50
CA GLN A 355 24.89 49.21 32.65
C GLN A 355 24.64 49.70 34.10
N ARG A 356 23.94 48.80 34.82
CA ARG A 356 23.92 48.56 36.28
C ARG A 356 23.27 49.63 37.17
N GLY A 357 21.95 49.55 37.28
CA GLY A 357 21.30 49.31 38.58
C GLY A 357 20.82 47.86 38.58
#